data_AF-A0A3E4EZS8-F1
#
_entry.id   AF-A0A3E4EZS8-F1
#
_cell.length_a   1.000
_cell.length_b   1.000
_cell.length_c   1.000
_cell.angle_alpha   90.00
_cell.angle_beta   90.00
_cell.angle_gamma   90.00
#
_symmetry.space_group_name_H-M   'P 1'
#
loop_
_entity.id
_entity.type
_entity.pdbx_description
1 polymer ?
#
loop_
_entity_poly.entity_id
_entity_poly.type
_entity_poly.pdbx_seq_one_letter_code
_entity_poly.pdbx_strand_id
1 'polypeptide(L)'
;MNYRGQAKLYYLYMMSDGEVSDGEKKLFDKICKELYLDADDKKQVKQECNEISKEEKMTCIDVLEKNAEESYMYGALDLDLDKYVSDEDKAKIIWNLINLGYADTHFTIDEREVVDFLREHWKLPESLYQEMIDVAETCLALEKHKIWIEGLPDDEYKLEKIKQVKKDIKQVQENILTTISEIDF
;
A
#
# COMPACT_ATOMS: atom_id res chain seq x y z
N MET A 1 -14.65 -1.06 5.18
CA MET A 1 -13.61 -0.10 5.42
C MET A 1 -13.95 1.24 4.80
N ASN A 2 -14.24 2.23 5.63
CA ASN A 2 -14.37 3.61 5.17
C ASN A 2 -12.99 4.18 4.76
N TYR A 3 -12.96 5.29 4.02
CA TYR A 3 -11.71 5.87 3.49
C TYR A 3 -10.71 6.29 4.58
N ARG A 4 -11.19 6.75 5.75
CA ARG A 4 -10.33 7.09 6.88
C ARG A 4 -9.72 5.85 7.51
N GLY A 5 -10.48 4.77 7.66
CA GLY A 5 -10.01 3.46 8.12
C GLY A 5 -8.91 2.91 7.21
N GLN A 6 -9.10 3.02 5.89
CA GLN A 6 -8.06 2.64 4.91
C GLN A 6 -6.79 3.49 5.09
N ALA A 7 -6.92 4.81 5.21
CA ALA A 7 -5.76 5.68 5.41
C ALA A 7 -5.05 5.41 6.74
N LYS A 8 -5.76 5.07 7.82
CA LYS A 8 -5.16 4.65 9.09
C LYS A 8 -4.39 3.35 8.95
N LEU A 9 -4.97 2.35 8.27
CA LEU A 9 -4.28 1.10 7.97
C LEU A 9 -2.98 1.36 7.21
N TYR A 10 -3.01 2.14 6.13
CA TYR A 10 -1.81 2.46 5.35
C TYR A 10 -0.76 3.20 6.17
N TYR A 11 -1.17 4.14 7.03
CA TYR A 11 -0.22 4.91 7.83
C TYR A 11 0.37 4.11 9.00
N LEU A 12 -0.42 3.24 9.64
CA LEU A 12 0.09 2.29 10.64
C LEU A 12 1.06 1.30 10.02
N TYR A 13 0.73 0.78 8.83
CA TYR A 13 1.59 -0.11 8.06
C TYR A 13 2.97 0.53 7.81
N MET A 14 3.01 1.76 7.28
CA MET A 14 4.26 2.52 7.05
C MET A 14 5.06 2.82 8.31
N MET A 15 4.47 2.66 9.50
CA MET A 15 5.18 2.85 10.77
C MET A 15 5.73 1.54 11.34
N SER A 16 5.45 0.39 10.72
CA SER A 16 5.73 -0.93 11.29
C SER A 16 7.22 -1.25 11.35
N ASP A 17 7.99 -0.81 10.35
CA ASP A 17 9.44 -0.95 10.27
C ASP A 17 10.21 0.10 11.11
N GLY A 18 9.49 1.07 11.68
CA GLY A 18 10.01 2.13 12.53
C GLY A 18 10.46 3.40 11.80
N GLU A 19 10.49 3.44 10.46
CA GLU A 19 10.94 4.60 9.69
C GLU A 19 10.07 4.89 8.46
N VAL A 20 9.25 5.94 8.54
CA VAL A 20 8.49 6.40 7.36
C VAL A 20 9.40 7.16 6.37
N SER A 21 9.72 6.55 5.25
CA SER A 21 10.54 7.10 4.17
C SER A 21 9.82 8.22 3.37
N ASP A 22 10.59 8.98 2.59
CA ASP A 22 10.02 10.00 1.70
C ASP A 22 9.29 9.40 0.49
N GLY A 23 9.64 8.17 0.09
CA GLY A 23 8.97 7.43 -0.97
C GLY A 23 7.55 7.05 -0.56
N GLU A 24 7.41 6.43 0.61
CA GLU A 24 6.11 6.03 1.14
C GLU A 24 5.22 7.24 1.44
N LYS A 25 5.77 8.33 2.00
CA LYS A 25 4.99 9.58 2.22
C LYS A 25 4.37 10.11 0.93
N LYS A 26 5.12 10.10 -0.17
CA LYS A 26 4.61 10.57 -1.47
C LYS A 26 3.53 9.64 -2.01
N LEU A 27 3.71 8.34 -1.87
CA LEU A 27 2.72 7.36 -2.31
C LEU A 27 1.46 7.43 -1.46
N PHE A 28 1.59 7.50 -0.13
CA PHE A 28 0.50 7.72 0.81
C PHE A 28 -0.27 8.99 0.50
N ASP A 29 0.41 10.12 0.24
CA ASP A 29 -0.24 11.36 -0.15
C ASP A 29 -1.02 11.25 -1.46
N LYS A 30 -0.59 10.38 -2.38
CA LYS A 30 -1.32 10.08 -3.62
C LYS A 30 -2.56 9.23 -3.32
N ILE A 31 -2.40 8.17 -2.52
CA ILE A 31 -3.51 7.30 -2.10
C ILE A 31 -4.59 8.11 -1.37
N CYS A 32 -4.22 8.97 -0.41
CA CYS A 32 -5.18 9.81 0.28
C CYS A 32 -5.98 10.74 -0.66
N LYS A 33 -5.37 11.23 -1.75
CA LYS A 33 -6.10 12.03 -2.75
C LYS A 33 -7.11 11.18 -3.52
N GLU A 34 -6.75 9.94 -3.84
CA GLU A 34 -7.65 8.98 -4.50
C GLU A 34 -8.81 8.58 -3.57
N LEU A 35 -8.57 8.57 -2.26
CA LEU A 35 -9.59 8.39 -1.21
C LEU A 35 -10.38 9.66 -0.87
N TYR A 36 -10.20 10.76 -1.61
CA TYR A 36 -10.86 12.05 -1.37
C TYR A 36 -10.64 12.64 0.04
N LEU A 37 -9.51 12.32 0.68
CA LEU A 37 -9.15 12.84 2.01
C LEU A 37 -8.38 14.15 1.88
N ASP A 38 -8.78 15.13 2.68
CA ASP A 38 -8.15 16.45 2.67
C ASP A 38 -6.92 16.55 3.60
N ALA A 39 -6.39 17.76 3.78
CA ALA A 39 -5.22 17.97 4.62
C ALA A 39 -5.52 17.79 6.12
N ASP A 40 -6.75 18.06 6.57
CA ASP A 40 -7.13 17.95 7.96
C ASP A 40 -7.49 16.50 8.32
N ASP A 41 -8.13 15.77 7.41
CA ASP A 41 -8.30 14.31 7.51
C ASP A 41 -6.95 13.61 7.70
N LYS A 42 -5.97 13.96 6.87
CA LYS A 42 -4.61 13.40 6.97
C LYS A 42 -3.93 13.73 8.29
N LYS A 43 -4.12 14.95 8.83
CA LYS A 43 -3.57 15.30 10.15
C LYS A 43 -4.20 14.45 11.25
N GLN A 44 -5.52 14.25 11.20
CA GLN A 44 -6.21 13.41 12.17
C GLN A 44 -5.75 11.96 12.09
N VAL A 45 -5.66 11.37 10.89
CA VAL A 45 -5.13 10.01 10.69
C VAL A 45 -3.75 9.88 11.33
N LYS A 46 -2.84 10.81 11.02
CA LYS A 46 -1.49 10.79 11.60
C LYS A 46 -1.51 10.90 13.13
N GLN A 47 -2.38 11.75 13.68
CA GLN A 47 -2.50 11.92 15.13
C GLN A 47 -2.98 10.62 15.79
N GLU A 48 -4.04 10.01 15.27
CA GLU A 48 -4.58 8.75 15.78
C GLU A 48 -3.55 7.62 15.71
N CYS A 49 -2.85 7.46 14.59
CA CYS A 49 -1.82 6.44 14.47
C CYS A 49 -0.63 6.67 15.42
N ASN A 50 -0.28 7.94 15.68
CA ASN A 50 0.75 8.26 16.68
C ASN A 50 0.28 7.90 18.10
N GLU A 51 -0.99 8.14 18.44
CA GLU A 51 -1.58 7.77 19.73
C GLU A 51 -1.54 6.24 19.91
N ILE A 52 -1.98 5.48 18.90
CA ILE A 52 -1.96 4.00 18.89
C ILE A 52 -0.52 3.47 19.09
N SER A 53 0.45 3.99 18.35
CA SER A 53 1.81 3.48 18.39
C SER A 53 2.58 3.91 19.65
N LYS A 54 2.37 5.14 20.15
CA LYS A 54 3.18 5.69 21.25
C LYS A 54 2.54 5.56 22.62
N GLU A 55 1.22 5.75 22.70
CA GLU A 55 0.48 5.72 23.96
C GLU A 55 0.01 4.29 24.25
N GLU A 56 -0.69 3.67 23.31
CA GLU A 56 -1.19 2.28 23.42
C GLU A 56 -0.09 1.24 23.16
N LYS A 57 1.04 1.64 22.55
CA LYS A 57 2.18 0.78 22.20
C LYS A 57 1.80 -0.43 21.34
N MET A 58 0.83 -0.22 20.44
CA MET A 58 0.36 -1.24 19.52
C MET A 58 1.03 -1.10 18.16
N THR A 59 1.37 -2.24 17.56
CA THR A 59 1.85 -2.36 16.18
C THR A 59 0.67 -2.42 15.20
N CYS A 60 0.95 -2.34 13.90
CA CYS A 60 -0.09 -2.50 12.88
C CYS A 60 -0.79 -3.86 12.98
N ILE A 61 -0.03 -4.94 13.23
CA ILE A 61 -0.61 -6.29 13.34
C ILE A 61 -1.51 -6.42 14.57
N ASP A 62 -1.11 -5.87 15.72
CA ASP A 62 -1.94 -5.87 16.94
C ASP A 62 -3.31 -5.19 16.70
N VAL A 63 -3.32 -4.09 15.93
CA VAL A 63 -4.56 -3.38 15.59
C VAL A 63 -5.44 -4.21 14.67
N LEU A 64 -4.84 -4.89 13.69
CA LEU A 64 -5.55 -5.76 12.75
C LEU A 64 -6.17 -6.97 13.46
N GLU A 65 -5.40 -7.67 14.30
CA GLU A 65 -5.90 -8.80 15.09
C GLU A 65 -7.08 -8.38 15.96
N LYS A 66 -6.99 -7.25 16.67
CA LYS A 66 -8.13 -6.73 17.44
C LYS A 66 -9.34 -6.41 16.58
N ASN A 67 -9.16 -5.77 15.41
CA ASN A 67 -10.28 -5.46 14.52
C ASN A 67 -10.92 -6.72 13.89
N ALA A 68 -10.15 -7.81 13.74
CA ALA A 68 -10.65 -9.08 13.24
C ALA A 68 -11.41 -9.89 14.31
N GLU A 69 -10.97 -9.82 15.57
CA GLU A 69 -11.59 -10.54 16.69
C GLU A 69 -12.78 -9.79 17.32
N GLU A 70 -12.70 -8.47 17.44
CA GLU A 70 -13.70 -7.66 18.13
C GLU A 70 -14.77 -7.15 17.17
N SER A 71 -16.01 -7.63 17.37
CA SER A 71 -17.17 -7.21 16.56
C SER A 71 -17.52 -5.71 16.65
N TYR A 72 -16.97 -4.96 17.63
CA TYR A 72 -17.28 -3.56 17.88
C TYR A 72 -16.07 -2.80 18.44
N MET A 73 -15.16 -2.37 17.57
CA MET A 73 -14.15 -1.39 17.92
C MET A 73 -14.73 0.04 17.88
N TYR A 74 -14.29 0.90 18.80
CA TYR A 74 -14.62 2.32 18.81
C TYR A 74 -13.35 3.15 18.99
N GLY A 75 -13.37 4.39 18.49
CA GLY A 75 -12.29 5.35 18.71
C GLY A 75 -11.09 5.14 17.79
N ALA A 76 -9.89 5.48 18.27
CA ALA A 76 -8.67 5.51 17.46
C ALA A 76 -8.28 4.13 16.89
N LEU A 77 -8.71 3.01 17.47
CA LEU A 77 -8.39 1.67 16.98
C LEU A 77 -9.34 1.14 15.91
N ASP A 78 -10.50 1.78 15.71
CA ASP A 78 -11.48 1.33 14.71
C ASP A 78 -10.97 1.57 13.29
N LEU A 79 -10.79 0.48 12.54
CA LEU A 79 -10.45 0.48 11.13
C LEU A 79 -11.66 0.20 10.23
N ASP A 80 -12.83 -0.18 10.75
CA ASP A 80 -13.98 -0.65 9.95
C ASP A 80 -13.57 -1.81 9.00
N LEU A 81 -12.72 -2.73 9.47
CA LEU A 81 -11.96 -3.71 8.66
C LEU A 81 -12.83 -4.43 7.61
N ASP A 82 -13.96 -5.01 8.03
CA ASP A 82 -14.82 -5.83 7.16
C ASP A 82 -16.10 -5.14 6.69
N LYS A 83 -16.30 -3.87 7.07
CA LYS A 83 -17.60 -3.22 6.91
C LYS A 83 -17.80 -2.64 5.51
N TYR A 84 -18.66 -3.25 4.69
CA TYR A 84 -18.99 -2.78 3.33
C TYR A 84 -17.79 -2.73 2.35
N VAL A 85 -16.83 -3.67 2.45
CA VAL A 85 -15.71 -3.76 1.50
C VAL A 85 -16.04 -4.79 0.44
N SER A 86 -16.06 -4.40 -0.83
CA SER A 86 -16.12 -5.34 -1.95
C SER A 86 -14.79 -6.10 -2.09
N ASP A 87 -14.79 -7.24 -2.79
CA ASP A 87 -13.55 -8.00 -2.97
C ASP A 87 -12.52 -7.24 -3.80
N GLU A 88 -12.99 -6.45 -4.77
CA GLU A 88 -12.19 -5.46 -5.50
C GLU A 88 -11.52 -4.46 -4.54
N ASP A 89 -12.26 -3.89 -3.58
CA ASP A 89 -11.71 -2.94 -2.61
C ASP A 89 -10.67 -3.61 -1.70
N LYS A 90 -10.91 -4.85 -1.24
CA LYS A 90 -9.95 -5.63 -0.44
C LYS A 90 -8.65 -5.85 -1.21
N ALA A 91 -8.75 -6.25 -2.47
CA ALA A 91 -7.59 -6.45 -3.33
C ALA A 91 -6.86 -5.14 -3.64
N LYS A 92 -7.57 -4.02 -3.83
CA LYS A 92 -6.95 -2.69 -3.96
C LYS A 92 -6.21 -2.27 -2.69
N ILE A 93 -6.77 -2.56 -1.52
CA ILE A 93 -6.10 -2.26 -0.24
C ILE A 93 -4.80 -3.05 -0.12
N ILE A 94 -4.83 -4.36 -0.39
CA ILE A 94 -3.63 -5.19 -0.40
C ILE A 94 -2.62 -4.69 -1.44
N TRP A 95 -3.07 -4.36 -2.64
CA TRP A 95 -2.23 -3.81 -3.69
C TRP A 95 -1.54 -2.50 -3.28
N ASN A 96 -2.26 -1.59 -2.62
CA ASN A 96 -1.70 -0.35 -2.10
C ASN A 96 -0.65 -0.60 -1.02
N LEU A 97 -0.88 -1.54 -0.11
CA LEU A 97 0.09 -1.92 0.94
C LEU A 97 1.38 -2.48 0.32
N ILE A 98 1.26 -3.39 -0.65
CA ILE A 98 2.43 -3.93 -1.38
C ILE A 98 3.21 -2.78 -2.03
N ASN A 99 2.55 -1.84 -2.71
CA ASN A 99 3.25 -0.71 -3.32
C ASN A 99 3.90 0.22 -2.28
N LEU A 100 3.30 0.38 -1.10
CA LEU A 100 3.91 1.12 0.01
C LEU A 100 5.20 0.42 0.47
N GLY A 101 5.19 -0.89 0.71
CA GLY A 101 6.41 -1.60 1.12
C GLY A 101 7.49 -1.75 0.05
N TYR A 102 7.16 -1.51 -1.22
CA TYR A 102 8.18 -1.40 -2.27
C TYR A 102 8.61 0.06 -2.56
N ALA A 103 7.99 1.05 -1.91
CA ALA A 103 8.26 2.47 -2.18
C ALA A 103 9.65 2.91 -1.71
N ASP A 104 10.20 2.27 -0.69
CA ASP A 104 11.53 2.49 -0.12
C ASP A 104 12.58 1.45 -0.61
N THR A 105 12.16 0.58 -1.55
CA THR A 105 12.89 -0.54 -2.18
C THR A 105 13.05 -1.83 -1.37
N HIS A 106 12.51 -1.93 -0.14
CA HIS A 106 12.63 -3.13 0.68
C HIS A 106 11.30 -3.54 1.31
N PHE A 107 10.67 -4.57 0.76
CA PHE A 107 9.49 -5.17 1.38
C PHE A 107 9.89 -6.07 2.57
N THR A 108 9.77 -5.51 3.78
CA THR A 108 10.30 -6.07 5.03
C THR A 108 9.48 -7.26 5.56
N ILE A 109 9.97 -7.93 6.60
CA ILE A 109 9.26 -9.06 7.23
C ILE A 109 7.99 -8.58 7.93
N ASP A 110 8.07 -7.47 8.67
CA ASP A 110 6.93 -6.92 9.44
C ASP A 110 5.80 -6.46 8.49
N GLU A 111 6.18 -5.89 7.35
CA GLU A 111 5.26 -5.51 6.29
C GLU A 111 4.59 -6.72 5.61
N ARG A 112 5.37 -7.77 5.33
CA ARG A 112 4.84 -9.03 4.78
C ARG A 112 3.85 -9.65 5.74
N GLU A 113 4.13 -9.65 7.03
CA GLU A 113 3.23 -10.18 8.06
C GLU A 113 1.86 -9.47 8.02
N VAL A 114 1.84 -8.14 7.90
CA VAL A 114 0.58 -7.38 7.78
C VAL A 114 -0.20 -7.76 6.51
N VAL A 115 0.48 -7.86 5.37
CA VAL A 115 -0.15 -8.19 4.09
C VAL A 115 -0.66 -9.64 4.07
N ASP A 116 0.13 -10.58 4.59
CA ASP A 116 -0.23 -12.00 4.68
C ASP A 116 -1.42 -12.20 5.62
N PHE A 117 -1.48 -11.49 6.75
CA PHE A 117 -2.63 -11.51 7.65
C PHE A 117 -3.92 -11.05 6.93
N LEU A 118 -3.87 -9.91 6.23
CA LEU A 118 -5.03 -9.40 5.50
C LEU A 118 -5.44 -10.31 4.37
N ARG A 119 -4.48 -10.88 3.64
CA ARG A 119 -4.73 -11.88 2.58
C ARG A 119 -5.49 -13.08 3.15
N GLU A 120 -5.05 -13.62 4.28
CA GLU A 120 -5.68 -14.77 4.92
C GLU A 120 -7.07 -14.44 5.47
N HIS A 121 -7.20 -13.32 6.17
CA HIS A 121 -8.45 -12.86 6.75
C HIS A 121 -9.52 -12.62 5.68
N TRP A 122 -9.13 -11.97 4.59
CA TRP A 122 -10.02 -11.68 3.45
C TRP A 122 -10.12 -12.80 2.43
N LYS A 123 -9.32 -13.87 2.58
CA LYS A 123 -9.26 -15.02 1.66
C LYS A 123 -8.94 -14.61 0.22
N LEU A 124 -8.04 -13.63 0.07
CA LEU A 124 -7.54 -13.22 -1.24
C LEU A 124 -6.88 -14.43 -1.93
N PRO A 125 -7.19 -14.73 -3.20
CA PRO A 125 -6.57 -15.84 -3.91
C PRO A 125 -5.04 -15.71 -3.98
N GLU A 126 -4.33 -16.78 -3.61
CA GLU A 126 -2.86 -16.81 -3.63
C GLU A 126 -2.30 -16.45 -5.02
N SER A 127 -2.97 -16.87 -6.10
CA SER A 127 -2.56 -16.53 -7.47
C SER A 127 -2.56 -15.03 -7.74
N LEU A 128 -3.57 -14.31 -7.24
CA LEU A 128 -3.66 -12.86 -7.38
C LEU A 128 -2.60 -12.16 -6.52
N TYR A 129 -2.39 -12.66 -5.30
CA TYR A 129 -1.33 -12.13 -4.43
C TYR A 129 0.06 -12.28 -5.06
N GLN A 130 0.40 -13.46 -5.59
CA GLN A 130 1.67 -13.67 -6.29
C GLN A 130 1.81 -12.77 -7.52
N GLU A 131 0.73 -12.58 -8.31
CA GLU A 131 0.74 -11.66 -9.44
C GLU A 131 1.01 -10.21 -9.00
N MET A 132 0.42 -9.76 -7.89
CA MET A 132 0.72 -8.45 -7.31
C MET A 132 2.20 -8.32 -6.93
N ILE A 133 2.77 -9.33 -6.25
CA ILE A 133 4.20 -9.32 -5.88
C ILE A 133 5.09 -9.28 -7.13
N ASP A 134 4.84 -10.13 -8.13
CA ASP A 134 5.60 -10.17 -9.38
C ASP A 134 5.57 -8.81 -10.10
N VAL A 135 4.40 -8.16 -10.13
CA VAL A 135 4.23 -6.84 -10.74
C VAL A 135 4.99 -5.76 -9.96
N ALA A 136 4.93 -5.80 -8.63
CA ALA A 136 5.66 -4.84 -7.79
C ALA A 136 7.18 -4.98 -7.96
N GLU A 137 7.71 -6.22 -7.97
CA GLU A 137 9.12 -6.50 -8.23
C GLU A 137 9.54 -6.06 -9.64
N THR A 138 8.70 -6.30 -10.64
CA THR A 138 8.93 -5.84 -12.02
C THR A 138 9.00 -4.31 -12.08
N CYS A 139 8.08 -3.61 -11.41
CA CYS A 139 8.09 -2.15 -11.34
C CYS A 139 9.36 -1.62 -10.66
N LEU A 140 9.80 -2.25 -9.57
CA LEU A 140 11.05 -1.89 -8.89
C LEU A 140 12.26 -2.09 -9.80
N ALA A 141 12.34 -3.20 -10.53
CA ALA A 141 13.42 -3.48 -11.47
C ALA A 141 13.46 -2.44 -12.61
N LEU A 142 12.29 -2.05 -13.13
CA LEU A 142 12.16 -1.01 -14.15
C LEU A 142 12.57 0.37 -13.63
N GLU A 143 12.21 0.72 -12.39
CA GLU A 143 12.61 2.01 -11.80
C GLU A 143 14.13 2.05 -11.53
N LYS A 144 14.73 0.95 -11.07
CA LYS A 144 16.20 0.82 -10.97
C LYS A 144 16.87 0.98 -12.34
N HIS A 145 16.30 0.37 -13.38
CA HIS A 145 16.79 0.53 -14.75
C HIS A 145 16.66 1.98 -15.25
N LYS A 146 15.57 2.66 -14.92
CA LYS A 146 15.39 4.09 -15.23
C LYS A 146 16.45 4.96 -14.57
N ILE A 147 16.72 4.78 -13.27
CA ILE A 147 17.77 5.51 -12.55
C ILE A 147 19.14 5.28 -13.20
N TRP A 148 19.42 4.04 -13.60
CA TRP A 148 20.66 3.72 -14.33
C TRP A 148 20.75 4.47 -15.67
N ILE A 149 19.68 4.52 -16.46
CA ILE A 149 19.61 5.30 -17.71
C ILE A 149 19.80 6.80 -17.44
N GLU A 150 19.23 7.33 -16.35
CA GLU A 150 19.37 8.73 -15.95
C GLU A 150 20.83 9.13 -15.67
N GLY A 151 21.68 8.17 -15.28
CA GLY A 151 23.12 8.36 -15.11
C GLY A 151 23.94 8.36 -16.41
N LEU A 152 23.35 8.03 -17.56
CA LEU A 152 24.03 8.08 -18.87
C LEU A 152 24.15 9.51 -19.40
N PRO A 153 25.11 9.79 -20.32
CA PRO A 153 25.21 11.07 -21.01
C PRO A 153 23.90 11.46 -21.69
N ASP A 154 23.60 12.76 -21.73
CA ASP A 154 22.38 13.25 -22.35
C ASP A 154 22.43 13.11 -23.87
N ASP A 155 21.64 12.18 -24.39
CA ASP A 155 21.41 11.98 -25.82
C ASP A 155 19.94 11.61 -26.11
N GLU A 156 19.60 11.52 -27.39
CA GLU A 156 18.25 11.16 -27.83
C GLU A 156 17.87 9.72 -27.39
N TYR A 157 18.85 8.83 -27.33
CA TYR A 157 18.68 7.44 -26.88
C TYR A 157 18.21 7.37 -25.41
N LYS A 158 18.81 8.16 -24.52
CA LYS A 158 18.42 8.28 -23.10
C LYS A 158 16.96 8.71 -22.97
N LEU A 159 16.55 9.74 -23.71
CA LEU A 159 15.17 10.25 -23.68
C LEU A 159 14.16 9.21 -24.16
N GLU A 160 14.46 8.49 -25.24
CA GLU A 160 13.60 7.42 -25.74
C GLU A 160 13.49 6.25 -24.75
N LYS A 161 14.61 5.82 -24.16
CA LYS A 161 14.63 4.73 -23.20
C LYS A 161 13.88 5.07 -21.91
N ILE A 162 14.05 6.27 -21.36
CA ILE A 162 13.27 6.72 -20.19
C ILE A 162 11.77 6.73 -20.51
N LYS A 163 11.37 7.20 -21.70
CA LYS A 163 9.96 7.18 -22.11
C LYS A 163 9.43 5.75 -22.22
N GLN A 164 10.20 4.83 -22.79
CA GLN A 164 9.81 3.43 -22.91
C GLN A 164 9.65 2.78 -21.54
N VAL A 165 10.61 2.93 -20.64
CA VAL A 165 10.52 2.36 -19.28
C VAL A 165 9.31 2.90 -18.51
N LYS A 166 9.02 4.20 -18.61
CA LYS A 166 7.81 4.80 -18.01
C LYS A 166 6.51 4.20 -18.58
N LYS A 167 6.48 3.93 -19.89
CA LYS A 167 5.35 3.29 -20.55
C LYS A 167 5.17 1.85 -20.06
N ASP A 168 6.27 1.11 -19.93
CA ASP A 168 6.25 -0.28 -19.48
C ASP A 168 5.75 -0.38 -18.04
N ILE A 169 6.26 0.45 -17.11
CA ILE A 169 5.78 0.52 -15.72
C ILE A 169 4.26 0.77 -15.70
N LYS A 170 3.81 1.77 -16.46
CA LYS A 170 2.39 2.12 -16.52
C LYS A 170 1.54 0.95 -17.03
N GLN A 171 2.00 0.27 -18.08
CA GLN A 171 1.27 -0.84 -18.68
C GLN A 171 1.14 -2.04 -17.72
N VAL A 172 2.21 -2.40 -17.01
CA VAL A 172 2.15 -3.50 -16.04
C VAL A 172 1.23 -3.14 -14.86
N GLN A 173 1.25 -1.89 -14.39
CA GLN A 173 0.33 -1.40 -13.36
C GLN A 173 -1.14 -1.40 -13.82
N GLU A 174 -1.42 -1.02 -15.07
CA GLU A 174 -2.78 -1.04 -15.62
C GLU A 174 -3.32 -2.47 -15.76
N ASN A 175 -2.45 -3.43 -16.10
CA ASN A 175 -2.83 -4.84 -16.20
C ASN A 175 -3.30 -5.39 -14.85
N ILE A 176 -2.52 -5.21 -13.77
CA ILE A 176 -2.90 -5.72 -12.45
C ILE A 176 -4.17 -5.04 -11.91
N LEU A 177 -4.36 -3.75 -12.18
CA LEU A 177 -5.60 -3.05 -11.82
C LEU A 177 -6.80 -3.59 -12.59
N THR A 178 -6.61 -4.03 -13.83
CA THR A 178 -7.65 -4.71 -14.61
C THR A 178 -7.96 -6.07 -14.00
N THR A 179 -6.94 -6.88 -13.70
CA THR A 179 -7.13 -8.15 -12.98
C THR A 179 -7.92 -7.94 -11.69
N ILE A 180 -7.52 -6.96 -10.87
CA ILE A 180 -8.22 -6.61 -9.61
C ILE A 180 -9.68 -6.22 -9.85
N SER A 181 -9.99 -5.50 -10.92
CA SER A 181 -11.38 -5.10 -11.22
C SER A 181 -12.29 -6.24 -11.70
N GLU A 182 -11.71 -7.37 -12.09
CA GLU A 182 -12.42 -8.54 -12.63
C GLU A 182 -12.60 -9.65 -11.59
N ILE A 183 -12.12 -9.46 -10.34
CA ILE A 183 -12.19 -10.48 -9.30
C ILE A 183 -13.57 -10.51 -8.63
N ASP A 184 -13.95 -11.70 -8.18
CA ASP A 184 -15.15 -11.98 -7.38
C ASP A 184 -14.82 -13.20 -6.52
N PHE A 185 -14.83 -13.07 -5.17
CA PHE A 185 -14.47 -14.17 -4.27
C PHE A 185 -15.17 -14.18 -2.90
#